data_AF-A0A1H9ZU56-F1
#
_entry.id   AF-A0A1H9ZU56-F1
#
_cell.length_a   1.000
_cell.length_b   1.000
_cell.length_c   1.000
_cell.angle_alpha   90.00
_cell.angle_beta   90.00
_cell.angle_gamma   90.00
#
_symmetry.space_group_name_H-M   'P 1'
#
loop_
_entity.id
_entity.type
_entity.pdbx_description
1 polymer ?
#
loop_
_entity_poly.entity_id
_entity_poly.type
_entity_poly.pdbx_seq_one_letter_code
_entity_poly.pdbx_strand_id
1 'polypeptide(L)'
;MDIKTFKELSDLFQEVDSSWFLYQEQIVNIYGEDDYKVLIDEFEEFINNRDSKDKPKLSLLFYSTLLVIQEDKLNKIADYCKDNESLRYLKIGLNILLKGKYSDIKYEIKMDINNYQNILEGIDFLSGYTGEIGHKLSHIILVFQLIYKIDKESFFECLKKDNQNGIFLYFMISPELEFEYQNLISLLNSKDAIKRNGAFNYLMHKFHYLVYDYNDGDEIDEEISSELIDIAKITESVEIDKRIELIVNYIFLENKFPDFFINEIKNADIDLLLKFIRKQNHNKLSNIIKLEVFINHREDIEIQKIFVDKMLEWVKKWALESTWSRYKKMIKGILDDLENDIRTKFREDIKQLKTNLFISKFDRQVRYSKFLDDNHKKEIIDDILS
;
A
#
# COMPACT_ATOMS: atom_id res chain seq x y z
N MET A 1 -21.11 33.78 12.67
CA MET A 1 -21.77 32.93 11.66
C MET A 1 -23.20 32.63 12.12
N ASP A 2 -24.23 32.88 11.30
CA ASP A 2 -25.63 32.62 11.71
C ASP A 2 -25.90 31.11 11.86
N ILE A 3 -26.60 30.73 12.95
CA ILE A 3 -27.05 29.37 13.26
C ILE A 3 -27.84 28.77 12.10
N LYS A 4 -28.59 29.60 11.37
CA LYS A 4 -29.33 29.19 10.18
C LYS A 4 -28.39 28.65 9.09
N THR A 5 -27.27 29.33 8.85
CA THR A 5 -26.28 28.92 7.85
C THR A 5 -25.51 27.67 8.28
N PHE A 6 -25.23 27.50 9.57
CA PHE A 6 -24.66 26.25 10.10
C PHE A 6 -25.60 25.06 9.89
N LYS A 7 -26.91 25.29 10.00
CA LYS A 7 -27.93 24.27 9.78
C LYS A 7 -28.07 23.93 8.30
N GLU A 8 -28.06 24.94 7.44
CA GLU A 8 -28.03 24.78 5.97
C GLU A 8 -26.77 24.00 5.54
N LEU A 9 -25.58 24.36 6.03
CA LEU A 9 -24.35 23.58 5.81
C LEU A 9 -24.49 22.14 6.33
N SER A 10 -24.96 21.95 7.57
CA SER A 10 -25.16 20.63 8.15
C SER A 10 -26.15 19.76 7.36
N ASP A 11 -27.16 20.35 6.74
CA ASP A 11 -28.12 19.65 5.89
C ASP A 11 -27.49 19.30 4.53
N LEU A 12 -26.67 20.20 3.96
CA LEU A 12 -25.87 19.95 2.75
C LEU A 12 -24.84 18.82 2.91
N PHE A 13 -24.23 18.70 4.10
CA PHE A 13 -23.34 17.58 4.42
C PHE A 13 -24.08 16.25 4.68
N GLN A 14 -25.40 16.29 4.91
CA GLN A 14 -26.24 15.11 5.14
C GLN A 14 -26.85 14.54 3.85
N GLU A 15 -26.93 15.31 2.77
CA GLU A 15 -27.33 14.78 1.47
C GLU A 15 -26.22 13.87 0.93
N VAL A 16 -26.45 12.57 1.14
CA VAL A 16 -25.61 11.43 0.79
C VAL A 16 -25.29 11.43 -0.70
N ASP A 17 -24.13 11.99 -1.05
CA ASP A 17 -23.23 11.56 -2.14
C ASP A 17 -22.25 12.68 -2.44
N SER A 18 -21.11 12.81 -1.72
CA SER A 18 -19.95 13.61 -2.18
C SER A 18 -20.20 15.06 -2.67
N SER A 19 -21.38 15.63 -2.37
CA SER A 19 -21.95 16.78 -3.09
C SER A 19 -21.72 18.10 -2.40
N TRP A 20 -21.19 18.11 -1.17
CA TRP A 20 -20.89 19.35 -0.46
C TRP A 20 -19.85 20.21 -1.23
N PHE A 21 -18.96 19.58 -2.01
CA PHE A 21 -18.05 20.26 -2.94
C PHE A 21 -18.79 21.10 -3.98
N LEU A 22 -20.02 20.72 -4.38
CA LEU A 22 -20.86 21.53 -5.28
C LEU A 22 -21.26 22.87 -4.67
N TYR A 23 -21.12 23.01 -3.34
CA TYR A 23 -21.40 24.22 -2.59
C TYR A 23 -20.13 24.95 -2.16
N GLN A 24 -18.94 24.45 -2.51
CA GLN A 24 -17.67 25.10 -2.16
C GLN A 24 -17.60 26.55 -2.65
N GLU A 25 -17.96 26.80 -3.92
CA GLU A 25 -17.97 28.17 -4.46
C GLU A 25 -18.95 29.08 -3.70
N GLN A 26 -20.12 28.57 -3.31
CA GLN A 26 -21.10 29.35 -2.56
C GLN A 26 -20.59 29.69 -1.15
N ILE A 27 -19.96 28.72 -0.49
CA ILE A 27 -19.35 28.88 0.83
C ILE A 27 -18.21 29.91 0.77
N VAL A 28 -17.33 29.80 -0.22
CA VAL A 28 -16.24 30.76 -0.45
C VAL A 28 -16.78 32.15 -0.77
N ASN A 29 -17.85 32.26 -1.57
CA ASN A 29 -18.46 33.55 -1.89
C ASN A 29 -19.11 34.23 -0.67
N ILE A 30 -19.59 33.47 0.32
CA ILE A 30 -20.23 34.02 1.52
C ILE A 30 -19.20 34.39 2.58
N TYR A 31 -18.17 33.58 2.78
CA TYR A 31 -17.26 33.66 3.93
C TYR A 31 -15.77 33.84 3.56
N GLY A 32 -15.44 33.93 2.27
CA GLY A 32 -14.06 34.01 1.77
C GLY A 32 -13.30 35.24 2.22
N GLU A 33 -14.01 36.36 2.39
CA GLU A 33 -13.43 37.64 2.82
C GLU A 33 -13.31 37.76 4.34
N ASP A 34 -13.98 36.89 5.11
CA ASP A 34 -13.97 36.94 6.57
C ASP A 34 -12.60 36.49 7.14
N ASP A 35 -12.17 37.14 8.23
CA ASP A 35 -10.95 36.75 8.92
C ASP A 35 -11.17 35.44 9.70
N TYR A 36 -10.27 34.47 9.50
CA TYR A 36 -10.34 33.15 10.12
C TYR A 36 -10.38 33.23 11.65
N LYS A 37 -9.72 34.22 12.26
CA LYS A 37 -9.73 34.42 13.71
C LYS A 37 -11.12 34.75 14.22
N VAL A 38 -11.81 35.68 13.55
CA VAL A 38 -13.18 36.07 13.91
C VAL A 38 -14.12 34.88 13.79
N LEU A 39 -14.03 34.11 12.69
CA LEU A 39 -14.84 32.91 12.50
C LEU A 39 -14.60 31.86 13.58
N ILE A 40 -13.35 31.65 13.99
CA ILE A 40 -12.98 30.70 15.05
C ILE A 40 -13.50 31.18 16.41
N ASP A 41 -13.31 32.46 16.76
CA ASP A 41 -13.73 33.02 18.04
C ASP A 41 -15.26 32.96 18.21
N GLU A 42 -16.01 33.34 17.18
CA GLU A 42 -17.48 33.24 17.17
C GLU A 42 -17.94 31.78 17.32
N PHE A 43 -17.26 30.85 16.64
CA PHE A 43 -17.59 29.43 16.75
C PHE A 43 -17.25 28.86 18.13
N GLU A 44 -16.14 29.28 18.72
CA GLU A 44 -15.72 28.87 20.06
C GLU A 44 -16.71 29.35 21.12
N GLU A 45 -17.14 30.61 21.05
CA GLU A 45 -18.20 31.13 21.91
C GLU A 45 -19.50 30.35 21.73
N PHE A 46 -19.89 30.08 20.49
CA PHE A 46 -21.09 29.31 20.19
C PHE A 46 -21.03 27.87 20.73
N ILE A 47 -19.92 27.16 20.54
CA ILE A 47 -19.79 25.75 20.93
C ILE A 47 -19.71 25.59 22.45
N ASN A 48 -19.12 26.57 23.15
CA ASN A 48 -18.97 26.54 24.60
C ASN A 48 -20.29 26.81 25.32
N ASN A 49 -21.15 27.63 24.75
CA ASN A 49 -22.47 27.96 25.30
C ASN A 49 -23.58 26.94 24.99
N ARG A 50 -23.27 25.83 24.31
CA ARG A 50 -24.26 24.84 23.85
C ARG A 50 -24.16 23.51 24.60
N ASP A 51 -25.20 23.07 25.29
CA ASP A 51 -25.26 21.74 25.94
C ASP A 51 -25.70 20.62 24.97
N SER A 52 -25.00 20.44 23.85
CA SER A 52 -25.42 19.44 22.85
C SER A 52 -24.44 18.30 22.64
N LYS A 53 -24.98 17.11 22.37
CA LYS A 53 -24.23 15.95 21.86
C LYS A 53 -23.70 16.17 20.43
N ASP A 54 -24.13 17.25 19.77
CA ASP A 54 -23.80 17.57 18.38
C ASP A 54 -22.46 18.31 18.24
N LYS A 55 -21.84 18.75 19.34
CA LYS A 55 -20.55 19.48 19.29
C LYS A 55 -19.51 18.81 18.39
N PRO A 56 -19.28 17.48 18.48
CA PRO A 56 -18.29 16.83 17.62
C PRO A 56 -18.62 16.93 16.13
N LYS A 57 -19.90 16.77 15.74
CA LYS A 57 -20.37 16.93 14.37
C LYS A 57 -20.14 18.37 13.90
N LEU A 58 -20.58 19.34 14.68
CA LEU A 58 -20.51 20.76 14.32
C LEU A 58 -19.06 21.23 14.19
N SER A 59 -18.18 20.81 15.09
CA SER A 59 -16.76 21.14 15.00
C SER A 59 -16.11 20.51 13.77
N LEU A 60 -16.43 19.26 13.44
CA LEU A 60 -15.96 18.65 12.19
C LEU A 60 -16.39 19.46 10.96
N LEU A 61 -17.69 19.78 10.87
CA LEU A 61 -18.24 20.56 9.77
C LEU A 61 -17.60 21.95 9.67
N PHE A 62 -17.46 22.64 10.81
CA PHE A 62 -16.86 23.97 10.87
C PHE A 62 -15.43 23.97 10.32
N TYR A 63 -14.57 23.10 10.85
CA TYR A 63 -13.17 23.08 10.43
C TYR A 63 -13.00 22.57 9.00
N SER A 64 -13.77 21.57 8.57
CA SER A 64 -13.78 21.15 7.16
C SER A 64 -14.16 22.31 6.24
N THR A 65 -15.12 23.13 6.63
CA THR A 65 -15.57 24.30 5.86
C THR A 65 -14.53 25.42 5.88
N LEU A 66 -14.05 25.78 7.07
CA LEU A 66 -13.07 26.83 7.28
C LEU A 66 -11.80 26.58 6.46
N LEU A 67 -11.27 25.36 6.50
CA LEU A 67 -10.04 25.00 5.81
C LEU A 67 -10.18 24.99 4.29
N VAL A 68 -11.39 24.73 3.78
CA VAL A 68 -11.66 24.83 2.34
C VAL A 68 -11.72 26.29 1.88
N ILE A 69 -12.23 27.19 2.71
CA ILE A 69 -12.27 28.63 2.41
C ILE A 69 -10.89 29.27 2.56
N GLN A 70 -10.12 28.84 3.56
CA GLN A 70 -8.87 29.46 4.00
C GLN A 70 -7.68 28.50 3.87
N GLU A 71 -7.63 27.73 2.77
CA GLU A 71 -6.65 26.66 2.54
C GLU A 71 -5.20 27.15 2.68
N ASP A 72 -4.92 28.35 2.17
CA ASP A 72 -3.61 29.02 2.22
C ASP A 72 -3.19 29.42 3.65
N LYS A 73 -4.11 29.40 4.62
CA LYS A 73 -3.87 29.83 6.01
C LYS A 73 -3.73 28.68 7.00
N LEU A 74 -3.61 27.43 6.55
CA LEU A 74 -3.53 26.23 7.40
C LEU A 74 -2.59 26.40 8.61
N ASN A 75 -1.35 26.86 8.40
CA ASN A 75 -0.38 27.03 9.49
C ASN A 75 -0.83 28.11 10.50
N LYS A 76 -1.39 29.21 10.02
CA LYS A 76 -1.89 30.30 10.89
C LYS A 76 -3.11 29.85 11.71
N ILE A 77 -3.99 29.07 11.09
CA ILE A 77 -5.15 28.47 11.76
C ILE A 77 -4.68 27.47 12.84
N ALA A 78 -3.68 26.64 12.52
CA ALA A 78 -3.11 25.68 13.47
C ALA A 78 -2.56 26.37 14.73
N ASP A 79 -1.76 27.42 14.55
CA ASP A 79 -1.20 28.18 15.67
C ASP A 79 -2.29 28.85 16.52
N TYR A 80 -3.37 29.32 15.88
CA TYR A 80 -4.44 30.04 16.56
C TYR A 80 -5.35 29.12 17.39
N CYS A 81 -5.69 27.94 16.88
CA CYS A 81 -6.71 27.08 17.50
C CYS A 81 -6.16 25.96 18.40
N LYS A 82 -4.85 25.90 18.63
CA LYS A 82 -4.17 24.81 19.36
C LYS A 82 -4.79 24.51 20.73
N ASP A 83 -5.26 25.55 21.43
CA ASP A 83 -5.80 25.44 22.80
C ASP A 83 -7.34 25.53 22.86
N ASN A 84 -8.01 25.57 21.71
CA ASN A 84 -9.47 25.77 21.66
C ASN A 84 -10.25 24.50 22.01
N GLU A 85 -11.40 24.65 22.67
CA GLU A 85 -12.25 23.53 23.03
C GLU A 85 -12.89 22.89 21.78
N SER A 86 -13.21 23.71 20.78
CA SER A 86 -13.68 23.25 19.46
C SER A 86 -12.73 22.25 18.78
N LEU A 87 -11.40 22.36 18.97
CA LEU A 87 -10.42 21.41 18.43
C LEU A 87 -10.56 20.02 19.09
N ARG A 88 -10.83 19.98 20.40
CA ARG A 88 -11.11 18.71 21.10
C ARG A 88 -12.34 18.03 20.51
N TYR A 89 -13.40 18.81 20.25
CA TYR A 89 -14.62 18.29 19.63
C TYR A 89 -14.41 17.88 18.17
N LEU A 90 -13.58 18.60 17.41
CA LEU A 90 -13.16 18.20 16.06
C LEU A 90 -12.55 16.79 16.07
N LYS A 91 -11.57 16.53 16.95
CA LYS A 91 -10.93 15.21 17.06
C LYS A 91 -11.95 14.11 17.39
N ILE A 92 -12.93 14.40 18.24
CA ILE A 92 -14.02 13.45 18.56
C ILE A 92 -14.90 13.22 17.32
N GLY A 93 -15.28 14.28 16.60
CA GLY A 93 -16.10 14.22 15.39
C GLY A 93 -15.44 13.43 14.28
N LEU A 94 -14.15 13.66 14.06
CA LEU A 94 -13.33 12.91 13.12
C LEU A 94 -13.29 11.42 13.49
N ASN A 95 -13.04 11.09 14.76
CA ASN A 95 -13.04 9.70 15.22
C ASN A 95 -14.41 9.02 15.04
N ILE A 96 -15.50 9.78 15.08
CA ILE A 96 -16.84 9.28 14.81
C ILE A 96 -17.01 8.97 13.32
N LEU A 97 -16.62 9.90 12.44
CA LEU A 97 -16.62 9.72 10.97
C LEU A 97 -15.82 8.47 10.57
N LEU A 98 -14.57 8.35 11.04
CA LEU A 98 -13.63 7.24 10.74
C LEU A 98 -14.13 5.85 11.15
N LYS A 99 -14.97 5.79 12.19
CA LYS A 99 -15.54 4.53 12.66
C LYS A 99 -16.81 4.10 11.90
N GLY A 100 -17.39 4.98 11.09
CA GLY A 100 -18.62 4.71 10.31
C GLY A 100 -19.86 4.45 11.17
N LYS A 101 -19.91 4.96 12.41
CA LYS A 101 -20.90 4.58 13.43
C LYS A 101 -22.24 5.34 13.39
N TYR A 102 -22.36 6.45 12.66
CA TYR A 102 -23.60 7.23 12.57
C TYR A 102 -24.22 7.15 11.19
N SER A 103 -25.54 7.24 11.11
CA SER A 103 -26.29 7.39 9.85
C SER A 103 -25.96 8.70 9.14
N ASP A 104 -25.66 9.75 9.91
CA ASP A 104 -25.72 11.13 9.41
C ASP A 104 -24.35 11.72 8.99
N ILE A 105 -23.25 10.99 9.26
CA ILE A 105 -21.89 11.37 8.89
C ILE A 105 -21.12 10.09 8.54
N LYS A 106 -20.94 9.86 7.24
CA LYS A 106 -20.19 8.71 6.71
C LYS A 106 -19.37 9.15 5.50
N TYR A 107 -18.17 8.60 5.37
CA TYR A 107 -17.53 8.46 4.07
C TYR A 107 -17.50 6.96 3.77
N GLU A 108 -17.67 6.59 2.51
CA GLU A 108 -17.58 5.20 2.08
C GLU A 108 -16.56 5.11 0.95
N ILE A 109 -15.50 4.32 1.16
CA ILE A 109 -14.49 4.04 0.16
C ILE A 109 -14.47 2.53 -0.04
N LYS A 110 -14.84 2.11 -1.24
CA LYS A 110 -14.69 0.72 -1.66
C LYS A 110 -13.27 0.53 -2.19
N MET A 111 -12.51 -0.30 -1.51
CA MET A 111 -11.17 -0.68 -1.95
C MET A 111 -11.15 -2.16 -2.27
N ASP A 112 -10.76 -2.47 -3.50
CA ASP A 112 -10.67 -3.84 -4.01
C ASP A 112 -9.33 -4.52 -3.65
N ILE A 113 -8.65 -4.04 -2.60
CA ILE A 113 -7.36 -4.58 -2.11
C ILE A 113 -7.48 -6.07 -1.76
N ASN A 114 -8.64 -6.50 -1.26
CA ASN A 114 -8.87 -7.89 -0.86
C ASN A 114 -8.87 -8.86 -2.06
N ASN A 115 -8.89 -8.38 -3.30
CA ASN A 115 -8.78 -9.21 -4.50
C ASN A 115 -7.32 -9.60 -4.80
N TYR A 116 -6.34 -8.98 -4.13
CA TYR A 116 -4.93 -9.23 -4.34
C TYR A 116 -4.40 -10.25 -3.32
N GLN A 117 -3.63 -11.23 -3.80
CA GLN A 117 -2.95 -12.19 -2.92
C GLN A 117 -1.83 -11.53 -2.12
N ASN A 118 -1.10 -10.62 -2.75
CA ASN A 118 -0.13 -9.76 -2.10
C ASN A 118 -0.80 -8.40 -1.81
N ILE A 119 -1.00 -8.08 -0.53
CA ILE A 119 -1.67 -6.84 -0.12
C ILE A 119 -0.91 -5.60 -0.62
N LEU A 120 0.43 -5.68 -0.70
CA LEU A 120 1.25 -4.58 -1.15
C LEU A 120 1.03 -4.27 -2.64
N GLU A 121 0.72 -5.28 -3.47
CA GLU A 121 0.32 -5.09 -4.88
C GLU A 121 -0.98 -4.29 -4.99
N GLY A 122 -1.94 -4.56 -4.09
CA GLY A 122 -3.18 -3.79 -4.04
C GLY A 122 -2.98 -2.34 -3.59
N ILE A 123 -2.03 -2.09 -2.69
CA ILE A 123 -1.67 -0.74 -2.23
C ILE A 123 -0.93 0.02 -3.33
N ASP A 124 0.04 -0.63 -4.00
CA ASP A 124 0.76 -0.05 -5.12
C ASP A 124 -0.20 0.32 -6.27
N PHE A 125 -1.17 -0.56 -6.58
CA PHE A 125 -2.22 -0.24 -7.54
C PHE A 125 -3.03 1.01 -7.16
N LEU A 126 -3.32 1.20 -5.87
CA LEU A 126 -4.04 2.38 -5.37
C LEU A 126 -3.25 3.68 -5.50
N SER A 127 -1.92 3.63 -5.64
CA SER A 127 -1.11 4.85 -5.88
C SER A 127 -1.60 5.65 -7.08
N GLY A 128 -2.04 4.96 -8.14
CA GLY A 128 -2.62 5.56 -9.34
C GLY A 128 -3.98 6.25 -9.13
N TYR A 129 -4.64 6.03 -7.99
CA TYR A 129 -5.97 6.57 -7.66
C TYR A 129 -5.95 7.57 -6.50
N THR A 130 -4.77 7.85 -5.93
CA THR A 130 -4.60 8.78 -4.80
C THR A 130 -5.16 10.16 -5.11
N GLY A 131 -5.01 10.67 -6.34
CA GLY A 131 -5.59 11.95 -6.77
C GLY A 131 -7.12 11.99 -6.73
N GLU A 132 -7.80 10.89 -7.10
CA GLU A 132 -9.27 10.83 -7.01
C GLU A 132 -9.75 10.79 -5.55
N ILE A 133 -9.04 10.04 -4.70
CA ILE A 133 -9.29 9.99 -3.26
C ILE A 133 -9.07 11.38 -2.65
N GLY A 134 -7.96 12.02 -3.02
CA GLY A 134 -7.60 13.39 -2.63
C GLY A 134 -8.69 14.39 -2.98
N HIS A 135 -9.16 14.36 -4.21
CA HIS A 135 -10.24 15.25 -4.66
C HIS A 135 -11.55 14.99 -3.91
N LYS A 136 -11.96 13.72 -3.73
CA LYS A 136 -13.22 13.38 -3.04
C LYS A 136 -13.19 13.70 -1.55
N LEU A 137 -12.02 13.69 -0.92
CA LEU A 137 -11.84 13.81 0.53
C LEU A 137 -11.01 15.02 0.95
N SER A 138 -10.79 16.00 0.06
CA SER A 138 -9.89 17.14 0.26
C SER A 138 -10.10 17.85 1.59
N HIS A 139 -11.35 18.20 1.93
CA HIS A 139 -11.72 18.77 3.22
C HIS A 139 -11.33 17.95 4.46
N ILE A 140 -11.46 16.61 4.41
CA ILE A 140 -11.06 15.74 5.50
C ILE A 140 -9.54 15.65 5.57
N ILE A 141 -8.88 15.60 4.41
CA ILE A 141 -7.41 15.62 4.31
C ILE A 141 -6.87 16.91 4.94
N LEU A 142 -7.44 18.07 4.61
CA LEU A 142 -7.07 19.35 5.23
C LEU A 142 -7.28 19.34 6.75
N VAL A 143 -8.37 18.75 7.24
CA VAL A 143 -8.59 18.56 8.69
C VAL A 143 -7.49 17.70 9.32
N PHE A 144 -7.10 16.61 8.66
CA PHE A 144 -5.98 15.78 9.12
C PHE A 144 -4.66 16.54 9.10
N GLN A 145 -4.37 17.32 8.06
CA GLN A 145 -3.19 18.17 8.00
C GLN A 145 -3.19 19.22 9.12
N LEU A 146 -4.35 19.84 9.42
CA LEU A 146 -4.50 20.75 10.56
C LEU A 146 -4.13 20.06 11.87
N ILE A 147 -4.70 18.87 12.12
CA ILE A 147 -4.39 18.09 13.33
C ILE A 147 -2.90 17.74 13.37
N TYR A 148 -2.29 17.34 12.25
CA TYR A 148 -0.86 17.03 12.18
C TYR A 148 0.03 18.21 12.57
N LYS A 149 -0.31 19.42 12.10
CA LYS A 149 0.43 20.65 12.43
C LYS A 149 0.33 21.02 13.91
N ILE A 150 -0.81 20.76 14.53
CA ILE A 150 -1.05 21.08 15.94
C ILE A 150 -0.46 20.00 16.87
N ASP A 151 -0.71 18.74 16.55
CA ASP A 151 -0.48 17.58 17.40
C ASP A 151 -0.33 16.30 16.56
N LYS A 152 0.93 15.96 16.25
CA LYS A 152 1.30 14.76 15.47
C LYS A 152 0.77 13.47 16.12
N GLU A 153 0.76 13.36 17.45
CA GLU A 153 0.30 12.15 18.13
C GLU A 153 -1.19 11.92 17.87
N SER A 154 -2.01 12.96 18.05
CA SER A 154 -3.45 12.90 17.74
C SER A 154 -3.73 12.54 16.28
N PHE A 155 -2.90 13.01 15.34
CA PHE A 155 -3.01 12.66 13.93
C PHE A 155 -2.89 11.14 13.73
N PHE A 156 -1.82 10.51 14.25
CA PHE A 156 -1.62 9.07 14.12
C PHE A 156 -2.67 8.26 14.87
N GLU A 157 -3.14 8.74 16.03
CA GLU A 157 -4.27 8.11 16.73
C GLU A 157 -5.56 8.12 15.91
N CYS A 158 -5.83 9.20 15.18
CA CYS A 158 -6.99 9.29 14.30
C CYS A 158 -6.82 8.35 13.10
N LEU A 159 -5.66 8.33 12.43
CA LEU A 159 -5.41 7.43 11.30
C LEU A 159 -5.60 5.96 11.67
N LYS A 160 -5.17 5.53 12.86
CA LYS A 160 -5.38 4.16 13.34
C LYS A 160 -6.86 3.77 13.47
N LYS A 161 -7.75 4.75 13.63
CA LYS A 161 -9.20 4.55 13.78
C LYS A 161 -9.96 4.57 12.45
N ASP A 162 -9.28 4.85 11.33
CA ASP A 162 -9.84 4.70 9.99
C ASP A 162 -10.16 3.22 9.72
N ASN A 163 -11.44 2.86 9.82
CA ASN A 163 -11.88 1.48 9.60
C ASN A 163 -11.92 1.09 8.12
N GLN A 164 -11.98 2.07 7.23
CA GLN A 164 -12.03 1.85 5.79
C GLN A 164 -10.68 2.00 5.11
N ASN A 165 -9.65 2.43 5.84
CA ASN A 165 -8.26 2.56 5.42
C ASN A 165 -7.99 3.53 4.25
N GLY A 166 -8.99 4.21 3.67
CA GLY A 166 -8.76 5.06 2.51
C GLY A 166 -8.08 6.39 2.83
N ILE A 167 -8.38 7.02 3.97
CA ILE A 167 -7.66 8.24 4.39
C ILE A 167 -6.27 7.87 4.90
N PHE A 168 -6.18 6.76 5.64
CA PHE A 168 -4.89 6.19 6.02
C PHE A 168 -3.98 5.95 4.79
N LEU A 169 -4.47 5.27 3.77
CA LEU A 169 -3.68 4.98 2.57
C LEU A 169 -3.35 6.24 1.77
N TYR A 170 -4.23 7.25 1.73
CA TYR A 170 -3.92 8.53 1.11
C TYR A 170 -2.60 9.11 1.63
N PHE A 171 -2.47 9.22 2.95
CA PHE A 171 -1.27 9.78 3.57
C PHE A 171 -0.03 8.88 3.47
N MET A 172 -0.21 7.57 3.35
CA MET A 172 0.92 6.65 3.21
C MET A 172 1.46 6.58 1.79
N ILE A 173 0.60 6.74 0.78
CA ILE A 173 0.99 6.57 -0.63
C ILE A 173 1.31 7.91 -1.29
N SER A 174 0.60 8.99 -0.93
CA SER A 174 0.86 10.35 -1.39
C SER A 174 1.35 11.18 -0.20
N PRO A 175 2.65 11.11 0.13
CA PRO A 175 3.19 11.74 1.32
C PRO A 175 3.32 13.26 1.13
N GLU A 176 2.19 13.97 1.15
CA GLU A 176 2.14 15.43 1.31
C GLU A 176 2.72 15.87 2.66
N LEU A 177 2.69 14.95 3.64
CA LEU A 177 3.23 15.12 4.97
C LEU A 177 4.44 14.20 5.13
N GLU A 178 5.54 14.79 5.59
CA GLU A 178 6.71 14.02 5.98
C GLU A 178 6.59 13.58 7.44
N PHE A 179 6.67 12.27 7.66
CA PHE A 179 6.61 11.62 8.95
C PHE A 179 7.98 11.16 9.42
N GLU A 180 8.29 11.41 10.69
CA GLU A 180 9.38 10.72 11.37
C GLU A 180 9.04 9.23 11.50
N TYR A 181 9.98 8.35 11.16
CA TYR A 181 9.72 6.90 11.09
C TYR A 181 9.30 6.27 12.40
N GLN A 182 9.70 6.83 13.55
CA GLN A 182 9.28 6.36 14.87
C GLN A 182 7.76 6.34 15.03
N ASN A 183 7.06 7.28 14.39
CA ASN A 183 5.60 7.34 14.43
C ASN A 183 4.93 6.17 13.68
N LEU A 184 5.63 5.55 12.73
CA LEU A 184 5.12 4.44 11.92
C LEU A 184 5.16 3.09 12.66
N ILE A 185 5.98 2.93 13.71
CA ILE A 185 6.18 1.65 14.43
C ILE A 185 4.85 1.03 14.84
N SER A 186 3.96 1.85 15.38
CA SER A 186 2.64 1.39 15.85
C SER A 186 1.70 0.97 14.71
N LEU A 187 1.87 1.52 13.51
CA LEU A 187 1.13 1.14 12.29
C LEU A 187 1.72 -0.13 11.67
N LEU A 188 3.06 -0.24 11.63
CA LEU A 188 3.78 -1.42 11.17
C LEU A 188 3.47 -2.65 12.04
N ASN A 189 3.28 -2.45 13.34
CA ASN A 189 2.87 -3.53 14.26
C ASN A 189 1.34 -3.71 14.35
N SER A 190 0.55 -3.02 13.53
CA SER A 190 -0.91 -3.16 13.52
C SER A 190 -1.35 -4.59 13.20
N LYS A 191 -2.48 -5.00 13.78
CA LYS A 191 -3.17 -6.25 13.39
C LYS A 191 -3.86 -6.11 12.03
N ASP A 192 -4.22 -4.88 11.65
CA ASP A 192 -4.76 -4.57 10.33
C ASP A 192 -3.62 -4.64 9.30
N ALA A 193 -3.72 -5.61 8.39
CA ALA A 193 -2.71 -5.85 7.37
C ALA A 193 -2.59 -4.71 6.36
N ILE A 194 -3.68 -3.99 6.06
CA ILE A 194 -3.64 -2.82 5.17
C ILE A 194 -2.85 -1.70 5.83
N LYS A 195 -3.08 -1.45 7.12
CA LYS A 195 -2.32 -0.44 7.87
C LYS A 195 -0.83 -0.76 7.92
N ARG A 196 -0.51 -2.03 8.19
CA ARG A 196 0.87 -2.49 8.22
C ARG A 196 1.56 -2.34 6.85
N ASN A 197 0.95 -2.84 5.78
CA ASN A 197 1.55 -2.78 4.44
C ASN A 197 1.59 -1.35 3.89
N GLY A 198 0.62 -0.48 4.24
CA GLY A 198 0.63 0.93 3.84
C GLY A 198 1.76 1.71 4.50
N ALA A 199 1.95 1.55 5.81
CA ALA A 199 3.07 2.17 6.51
C ALA A 199 4.44 1.66 6.01
N PHE A 200 4.50 0.38 5.63
CA PHE A 200 5.70 -0.18 5.02
C PHE A 200 5.94 0.34 3.59
N ASN A 201 4.88 0.53 2.80
CA ASN A 201 4.97 1.16 1.49
C ASN A 201 5.51 2.59 1.58
N TYR A 202 5.06 3.39 2.56
CA TYR A 202 5.62 4.72 2.83
C TYR A 202 7.14 4.66 3.09
N LEU A 203 7.61 3.74 3.94
CA LEU A 203 9.04 3.55 4.20
C LEU A 203 9.82 3.18 2.93
N MET A 204 9.27 2.26 2.14
CA MET A 204 9.94 1.77 0.94
C MET A 204 9.87 2.76 -0.22
N HIS A 205 8.90 3.67 -0.25
CA HIS A 205 8.85 4.75 -1.23
C HIS A 205 10.08 5.67 -1.10
N LYS A 206 10.50 5.98 0.13
CA LYS A 206 11.74 6.72 0.38
C LYS A 206 12.97 5.95 -0.12
N PHE A 207 13.04 4.64 0.14
CA PHE A 207 14.09 3.78 -0.44
C PHE A 207 14.11 3.81 -1.98
N HIS A 208 12.94 3.67 -2.62
CA HIS A 208 12.83 3.66 -4.06
C HIS A 208 13.31 4.97 -4.68
N TYR A 209 12.92 6.11 -4.10
CA TYR A 209 13.38 7.43 -4.49
C TYR A 209 14.92 7.51 -4.49
N LEU A 210 15.56 7.10 -3.39
CA LEU A 210 17.02 7.10 -3.27
C LEU A 210 17.70 6.18 -4.27
N VAL A 211 17.15 4.98 -4.51
CA VAL A 211 17.73 4.05 -5.48
C VAL A 211 17.63 4.60 -6.90
N TYR A 212 16.54 5.28 -7.28
CA TYR A 212 16.37 5.77 -8.64
C TYR A 212 17.17 7.05 -8.93
N ASP A 213 17.23 8.00 -8.00
CA ASP A 213 17.96 9.25 -8.21
C ASP A 213 19.48 9.05 -8.25
N TYR A 214 20.02 8.02 -7.57
CA TYR A 214 21.47 7.78 -7.47
C TYR A 214 22.04 6.72 -8.43
N ASN A 215 21.23 6.12 -9.32
CA ASN A 215 21.76 5.22 -10.36
C ASN A 215 22.50 5.95 -11.51
N ASP A 216 22.62 7.28 -11.46
CA ASP A 216 23.36 8.09 -12.45
C ASP A 216 24.86 8.27 -12.12
N GLY A 217 25.43 7.42 -11.25
CA GLY A 217 26.88 7.13 -11.26
C GLY A 217 27.73 7.82 -10.19
N ASP A 218 27.13 8.48 -9.21
CA ASP A 218 27.85 9.07 -8.08
C ASP A 218 27.97 8.10 -6.88
N GLU A 219 29.04 8.24 -6.09
CA GLU A 219 29.25 7.46 -4.86
C GLU A 219 28.02 7.55 -3.94
N ILE A 220 27.67 6.44 -3.28
CA ILE A 220 26.57 6.40 -2.30
C ILE A 220 26.91 7.42 -1.19
N ASP A 221 26.17 8.52 -1.17
CA ASP A 221 26.34 9.60 -0.21
C ASP A 221 26.15 9.09 1.24
N GLU A 222 26.81 9.73 2.19
CA GLU A 222 26.67 9.44 3.63
C GLU A 222 25.20 9.58 4.07
N GLU A 223 24.45 10.49 3.46
CA GLU A 223 23.02 10.72 3.71
C GLU A 223 22.17 9.49 3.34
N ILE A 224 22.37 8.90 2.15
CA ILE A 224 21.65 7.68 1.73
C ILE A 224 21.93 6.53 2.70
N SER A 225 23.20 6.40 3.10
CA SER A 225 23.63 5.38 4.03
C SER A 225 22.93 5.53 5.38
N SER A 226 22.82 6.77 5.90
CA SER A 226 22.08 7.04 7.14
C SER A 226 20.59 6.71 7.04
N GLU A 227 19.98 7.02 5.91
CA GLU A 227 18.55 6.79 5.68
C GLU A 227 18.23 5.28 5.62
N LEU A 228 19.06 4.50 4.92
CA LEU A 228 18.97 3.04 4.89
C LEU A 228 19.14 2.42 6.28
N ILE A 229 20.06 2.96 7.09
CA ILE A 229 20.26 2.52 8.47
C ILE A 229 19.00 2.77 9.30
N ASP A 230 18.34 3.91 9.14
CA ASP A 230 17.14 4.24 9.90
C ASP A 230 15.92 3.43 9.45
N ILE A 231 15.77 3.18 8.14
CA ILE A 231 14.76 2.24 7.62
C ILE A 231 14.98 0.83 8.20
N ALA A 232 16.23 0.36 8.27
CA ALA A 232 16.57 -0.94 8.84
C ALA A 232 16.19 -1.01 10.33
N LYS A 233 16.62 -0.03 11.15
CA LYS A 233 16.29 0.04 12.59
C LYS A 233 14.78 0.04 12.84
N ILE A 234 14.03 0.79 12.04
CA ILE A 234 12.57 0.87 12.20
C ILE A 234 11.93 -0.44 11.80
N THR A 235 12.42 -1.09 10.75
CA THR A 235 11.95 -2.42 10.33
C THR A 235 12.25 -3.46 11.42
N GLU A 236 13.40 -3.41 12.09
CA GLU A 236 13.75 -4.30 13.21
C GLU A 236 12.79 -4.17 14.41
N SER A 237 12.15 -3.02 14.61
CA SER A 237 11.15 -2.79 15.66
C SER A 237 9.80 -3.50 15.41
N VAL A 238 9.63 -4.09 14.22
CA VAL A 238 8.42 -4.84 13.85
C VAL A 238 8.53 -6.28 14.32
N GLU A 239 7.43 -6.82 14.88
CA GLU A 239 7.32 -8.24 15.25
C GLU A 239 7.76 -9.14 14.09
N ILE A 240 8.54 -10.19 14.42
CA ILE A 240 9.25 -11.00 13.42
C ILE A 240 8.33 -11.58 12.34
N ASP A 241 7.14 -12.08 12.71
CA ASP A 241 6.19 -12.67 11.76
C ASP A 241 5.67 -11.63 10.75
N LYS A 242 5.33 -10.44 11.24
CA LYS A 242 4.90 -9.30 10.42
C LYS A 242 6.03 -8.78 9.54
N ARG A 243 7.25 -8.70 10.08
CA ARG A 243 8.43 -8.23 9.36
C ARG A 243 8.78 -9.12 8.18
N ILE A 244 8.82 -10.43 8.40
CA ILE A 244 9.07 -11.40 7.33
C ILE A 244 7.95 -11.36 6.28
N GLU A 245 6.69 -11.21 6.69
CA GLU A 245 5.57 -11.03 5.74
C GLU A 245 5.78 -9.80 4.82
N LEU A 246 6.13 -8.65 5.40
CA LEU A 246 6.35 -7.41 4.67
C LEU A 246 7.52 -7.54 3.68
N ILE A 247 8.64 -8.12 4.11
CA ILE A 247 9.83 -8.35 3.27
C ILE A 247 9.50 -9.29 2.11
N VAL A 248 8.80 -10.40 2.36
CA VAL A 248 8.39 -11.34 1.31
C VAL A 248 7.43 -10.65 0.33
N ASN A 249 6.42 -9.93 0.82
CA ASN A 249 5.50 -9.18 -0.05
C ASN A 249 6.25 -8.19 -0.95
N TYR A 250 7.24 -7.49 -0.41
CA TYR A 250 8.02 -6.52 -1.16
C TYR A 250 8.90 -7.16 -2.22
N ILE A 251 9.62 -8.25 -1.91
CA ILE A 251 10.46 -8.95 -2.90
C ILE A 251 9.64 -9.48 -4.08
N PHE A 252 8.41 -9.93 -3.82
CA PHE A 252 7.52 -10.38 -4.88
C PHE A 252 6.93 -9.23 -5.72
N LEU A 253 6.88 -8.01 -5.19
CA LEU A 253 6.43 -6.82 -5.90
C LEU A 253 7.57 -6.16 -6.69
N GLU A 254 8.70 -5.95 -6.04
CA GLU A 254 9.79 -5.09 -6.50
C GLU A 254 11.02 -5.86 -6.97
N ASN A 255 11.78 -5.28 -7.90
CA ASN A 255 13.03 -5.87 -8.39
C ASN A 255 14.27 -5.43 -7.58
N LYS A 256 14.16 -4.29 -6.88
CA LYS A 256 15.23 -3.74 -6.06
C LYS A 256 14.74 -3.62 -4.63
N PHE A 257 15.55 -4.04 -3.68
CA PHE A 257 15.22 -4.01 -2.25
C PHE A 257 16.50 -3.75 -1.43
N PRO A 258 16.39 -3.26 -0.18
CA PRO A 258 17.55 -3.00 0.66
C PRO A 258 18.32 -4.26 1.02
N ASP A 259 19.66 -4.18 1.10
CA ASP A 259 20.52 -5.32 1.41
C ASP A 259 20.21 -5.98 2.77
N PHE A 260 19.71 -5.20 3.75
CA PHE A 260 19.36 -5.76 5.06
C PHE A 260 18.22 -6.80 4.96
N PHE A 261 17.40 -6.80 3.90
CA PHE A 261 16.40 -7.84 3.67
C PHE A 261 17.06 -9.21 3.55
N ILE A 262 18.25 -9.29 2.94
CA ILE A 262 18.99 -10.54 2.80
C ILE A 262 19.35 -11.11 4.18
N ASN A 263 19.77 -10.26 5.11
CA ASN A 263 20.08 -10.68 6.48
C ASN A 263 18.83 -11.18 7.21
N GLU A 264 17.69 -10.49 7.05
CA GLU A 264 16.41 -10.92 7.60
C GLU A 264 15.98 -12.28 7.02
N ILE A 265 16.09 -12.48 5.71
CA ILE A 265 15.79 -13.77 5.06
C ILE A 265 16.70 -14.86 5.61
N LYS A 266 18.03 -14.64 5.64
CA LYS A 266 19.02 -15.61 6.14
C LYS A 266 18.72 -16.08 7.56
N ASN A 267 18.25 -15.18 8.42
CA ASN A 267 18.03 -15.46 9.83
C ASN A 267 16.59 -15.89 10.18
N ALA A 268 15.65 -15.78 9.25
CA ALA A 268 14.24 -16.09 9.50
C ALA A 268 14.00 -17.57 9.82
N ASP A 269 12.94 -17.86 10.57
CA ASP A 269 12.44 -19.22 10.68
C ASP A 269 11.95 -19.74 9.32
N ILE A 270 12.33 -20.97 8.95
CA ILE A 270 12.01 -21.52 7.62
C ILE A 270 10.50 -21.74 7.45
N ASP A 271 9.79 -22.20 8.48
CA ASP A 271 8.35 -22.42 8.40
C ASP A 271 7.60 -21.11 8.19
N LEU A 272 8.08 -20.04 8.83
CA LEU A 272 7.57 -18.68 8.64
C LEU A 272 7.80 -18.17 7.21
N LEU A 273 9.02 -18.33 6.67
CA LEU A 273 9.31 -17.98 5.27
C LEU A 273 8.41 -18.75 4.30
N LEU A 274 8.36 -20.07 4.43
CA LEU A 274 7.55 -20.94 3.56
C LEU A 274 6.06 -20.56 3.64
N LYS A 275 5.55 -20.23 4.82
CA LYS A 275 4.17 -19.77 5.01
C LYS A 275 3.87 -18.55 4.16
N PHE A 276 4.74 -17.54 4.14
CA PHE A 276 4.50 -16.30 3.38
C PHE A 276 4.83 -16.42 1.90
N ILE A 277 5.86 -17.17 1.53
CA ILE A 277 6.17 -17.48 0.12
C ILE A 277 4.98 -18.20 -0.53
N ARG A 278 4.38 -19.19 0.14
CA ARG A 278 3.24 -19.96 -0.40
C ARG A 278 1.97 -19.13 -0.60
N LYS A 279 1.83 -17.99 0.10
CA LYS A 279 0.70 -17.07 -0.09
C LYS A 279 0.83 -16.22 -1.36
N GLN A 280 2.02 -16.12 -1.94
CA GLN A 280 2.26 -15.29 -3.12
C GLN A 280 1.69 -15.92 -4.39
N ASN A 281 1.42 -15.08 -5.39
CA ASN A 281 0.94 -15.54 -6.69
C ASN A 281 2.09 -16.09 -7.54
N HIS A 282 2.14 -17.41 -7.72
CA HIS A 282 3.16 -18.10 -8.52
C HIS A 282 2.68 -18.54 -9.91
N ASN A 283 1.59 -17.96 -10.43
CA ASN A 283 1.04 -18.37 -11.72
C ASN A 283 1.79 -17.77 -12.92
N LYS A 284 2.52 -16.67 -12.70
CA LYS A 284 3.30 -15.97 -13.73
C LYS A 284 4.78 -16.24 -13.54
N LEU A 285 5.50 -16.43 -14.66
CA LEU A 285 6.94 -16.68 -14.63
C LEU A 285 7.72 -15.56 -13.94
N SER A 286 7.30 -14.31 -14.13
CA SER A 286 7.88 -13.11 -13.48
C SER A 286 7.84 -13.17 -11.95
N ASN A 287 6.92 -13.93 -11.37
CA ASN A 287 6.81 -14.09 -9.92
C ASN A 287 7.56 -15.34 -9.47
N ILE A 288 7.60 -16.40 -10.28
CA ILE A 288 8.37 -17.61 -9.96
C ILE A 288 9.86 -17.28 -9.85
N ILE A 289 10.39 -16.44 -10.74
CA ILE A 289 11.81 -16.02 -10.67
C ILE A 289 12.16 -15.27 -9.39
N LYS A 290 11.19 -14.68 -8.68
CA LYS A 290 11.43 -14.00 -7.40
C LYS A 290 11.90 -14.96 -6.31
N LEU A 291 11.68 -16.28 -6.49
CA LEU A 291 12.20 -17.31 -5.61
C LEU A 291 13.74 -17.39 -5.62
N GLU A 292 14.40 -16.89 -6.67
CA GLU A 292 15.87 -16.81 -6.77
C GLU A 292 16.49 -16.16 -5.53
N VAL A 293 15.92 -15.05 -5.06
CA VAL A 293 16.42 -14.32 -3.89
C VAL A 293 16.48 -15.22 -2.66
N PHE A 294 15.49 -16.10 -2.49
CA PHE A 294 15.42 -17.00 -1.35
C PHE A 294 16.34 -18.21 -1.55
N ILE A 295 16.36 -18.80 -2.75
CA ILE A 295 17.22 -19.96 -3.08
C ILE A 295 18.70 -19.61 -2.85
N ASN A 296 19.14 -18.46 -3.37
CA ASN A 296 20.55 -18.06 -3.35
C ASN A 296 21.08 -17.70 -1.96
N HIS A 297 20.19 -17.42 -1.00
CA HIS A 297 20.59 -16.96 0.33
C HIS A 297 20.26 -17.94 1.47
N ARG A 298 19.45 -18.96 1.20
CA ARG A 298 19.02 -19.95 2.20
C ARG A 298 19.41 -21.36 1.87
N GLU A 299 19.53 -21.70 0.59
CA GLU A 299 19.77 -23.07 0.10
C GLU A 299 18.77 -24.13 0.61
N ASP A 300 17.70 -23.74 1.32
CA ASP A 300 16.69 -24.66 1.87
C ASP A 300 15.97 -25.46 0.78
N ILE A 301 16.03 -26.78 0.90
CA ILE A 301 15.43 -27.76 -0.04
C ILE A 301 13.93 -27.49 -0.27
N GLU A 302 13.21 -27.06 0.77
CA GLU A 302 11.77 -26.78 0.71
C GLU A 302 11.44 -25.61 -0.22
N ILE A 303 12.30 -24.59 -0.26
CA ILE A 303 12.13 -23.41 -1.15
C ILE A 303 12.42 -23.84 -2.59
N GLN A 304 13.48 -24.61 -2.80
CA GLN A 304 13.82 -25.19 -4.10
C GLN A 304 12.69 -26.06 -4.66
N LYS A 305 12.04 -26.88 -3.81
CA LYS A 305 10.86 -27.67 -4.19
C LYS A 305 9.67 -26.80 -4.62
N ILE A 306 9.41 -25.69 -3.93
CA ILE A 306 8.36 -24.73 -4.36
C ILE A 306 8.66 -24.19 -5.76
N PHE A 307 9.90 -23.80 -6.02
CA PHE A 307 10.31 -23.33 -7.34
C PHE A 307 10.08 -24.40 -8.42
N VAL A 308 10.55 -25.61 -8.20
CA VAL A 308 10.37 -26.74 -9.13
C VAL A 308 8.90 -27.03 -9.39
N ASP A 309 8.08 -27.13 -8.35
CA ASP A 309 6.65 -27.41 -8.48
C ASP A 309 5.93 -26.34 -9.30
N LYS A 310 6.27 -25.06 -9.06
CA LYS A 310 5.66 -23.93 -9.77
C LYS A 310 6.17 -23.77 -11.19
N MET A 311 7.45 -24.05 -11.45
CA MET A 311 7.98 -24.11 -12.81
C MET A 311 7.32 -25.22 -13.62
N LEU A 312 7.17 -26.43 -13.07
CA LEU A 312 6.47 -27.54 -13.72
C LEU A 312 5.01 -27.18 -14.02
N GLU A 313 4.32 -26.57 -13.05
CA GLU A 313 2.94 -26.08 -13.23
C GLU A 313 2.85 -25.04 -14.36
N TRP A 314 3.78 -24.09 -14.39
CA TRP A 314 3.84 -23.06 -15.43
C TRP A 314 4.09 -23.68 -16.81
N VAL A 315 5.07 -24.58 -16.96
CA VAL A 315 5.33 -25.27 -18.25
C VAL A 315 4.09 -26.05 -18.70
N LYS A 316 3.41 -26.74 -17.78
CA LYS A 316 2.22 -27.53 -18.09
C LYS A 316 1.04 -26.67 -18.56
N LYS A 317 0.78 -25.54 -17.90
CA LYS A 317 -0.45 -24.75 -18.09
C LYS A 317 -0.27 -23.49 -18.94
N TRP A 318 0.81 -22.75 -18.74
CA TRP A 318 0.95 -21.34 -19.12
C TRP A 318 2.20 -21.03 -19.95
N ALA A 319 3.01 -22.03 -20.33
CA ALA A 319 4.23 -21.82 -21.10
C ALA A 319 3.95 -21.05 -22.41
N LEU A 320 4.63 -19.90 -22.53
CA LEU A 320 4.55 -18.98 -23.66
C LEU A 320 5.96 -18.50 -24.02
N GLU A 321 6.30 -18.53 -25.31
CA GLU A 321 7.65 -18.23 -25.78
C GLU A 321 8.08 -16.77 -25.51
N SER A 322 7.14 -15.82 -25.62
CA SER A 322 7.40 -14.42 -25.31
C SER A 322 7.79 -14.19 -23.86
N THR A 323 7.23 -14.98 -22.94
CA THR A 323 7.55 -14.88 -21.51
C THR A 323 8.83 -15.65 -21.21
N TRP A 324 9.01 -16.84 -21.80
CA TRP A 324 10.23 -17.63 -21.67
C TRP A 324 11.47 -16.86 -22.11
N SER A 325 11.46 -16.33 -23.34
CA SER A 325 12.58 -15.59 -23.93
C SER A 325 13.06 -14.41 -23.08
N ARG A 326 12.14 -13.73 -22.37
CA ARG A 326 12.46 -12.63 -21.45
C ARG A 326 13.22 -13.07 -20.20
N TYR A 327 12.90 -14.25 -19.65
CA TYR A 327 13.38 -14.69 -18.33
C TYR A 327 14.30 -15.91 -18.35
N LYS A 328 14.52 -16.55 -19.51
CA LYS A 328 15.23 -17.83 -19.61
C LYS A 328 16.63 -17.83 -18.99
N LYS A 329 17.37 -16.71 -19.08
CA LYS A 329 18.72 -16.61 -18.50
C LYS A 329 18.70 -16.70 -16.97
N MET A 330 17.77 -15.97 -16.33
CA MET A 330 17.59 -16.00 -14.88
C MET A 330 17.15 -17.39 -14.42
N ILE A 331 16.18 -17.99 -15.13
CA ILE A 331 15.69 -19.32 -14.79
C ILE A 331 16.78 -20.38 -14.91
N LYS A 332 17.61 -20.32 -15.97
CA LYS A 332 18.76 -21.22 -16.10
C LYS A 332 19.74 -21.05 -14.95
N GLY A 333 20.02 -19.80 -14.52
CA GLY A 333 20.81 -19.54 -13.31
C GLY A 333 20.23 -20.22 -12.07
N ILE A 334 18.94 -19.99 -11.78
CA ILE A 334 18.26 -20.64 -10.64
C ILE A 334 18.35 -22.16 -10.74
N LEU A 335 18.14 -22.74 -11.93
CA LEU A 335 18.24 -24.19 -12.15
C LEU A 335 19.67 -24.72 -11.91
N ASP A 336 20.69 -23.93 -12.21
CA ASP A 336 22.08 -24.27 -11.98
C ASP A 336 22.45 -24.24 -10.48
N ASP A 337 21.80 -23.36 -9.72
CA ASP A 337 21.94 -23.19 -8.27
C ASP A 337 21.15 -24.24 -7.45
N LEU A 338 20.25 -25.00 -8.08
CA LEU A 338 19.53 -26.08 -7.39
C LEU A 338 20.47 -27.22 -6.97
N GLU A 339 20.13 -27.87 -5.86
CA GLU A 339 20.76 -29.13 -5.46
C GLU A 339 20.66 -30.19 -6.57
N ASN A 340 21.71 -31.00 -6.72
CA ASN A 340 21.82 -32.00 -7.78
C ASN A 340 20.62 -32.94 -7.86
N ASP A 341 20.12 -33.42 -6.71
CA ASP A 341 19.00 -34.36 -6.67
C ASP A 341 17.69 -33.67 -7.11
N ILE A 342 17.48 -32.42 -6.69
CA ILE A 342 16.29 -31.63 -7.06
C ILE A 342 16.32 -31.29 -8.55
N ARG A 343 17.46 -30.82 -9.05
CA ARG A 343 17.68 -30.54 -10.47
C ARG A 343 17.48 -31.78 -11.34
N THR A 344 18.00 -32.93 -10.91
CA THR A 344 17.87 -34.20 -11.64
C THR A 344 16.41 -34.62 -11.72
N LYS A 345 15.69 -34.58 -10.61
CA LYS A 345 14.25 -34.87 -10.56
C LYS A 345 13.44 -33.91 -11.44
N PHE A 346 13.70 -32.61 -11.37
CA PHE A 346 13.04 -31.64 -12.26
C PHE A 346 13.26 -31.96 -13.74
N ARG A 347 14.50 -32.31 -14.14
CA ARG A 347 14.79 -32.70 -15.53
C ARG A 347 14.06 -33.98 -15.95
N GLU A 348 13.89 -34.95 -15.06
CA GLU A 348 13.10 -36.16 -15.30
C GLU A 348 11.62 -35.82 -15.50
N ASP A 349 11.05 -35.00 -14.62
CA ASP A 349 9.65 -34.55 -14.70
C ASP A 349 9.38 -33.75 -15.99
N ILE A 350 10.31 -32.87 -16.39
CA ILE A 350 10.24 -32.11 -17.66
C ILE A 350 10.31 -33.05 -18.87
N LYS A 351 11.19 -34.07 -18.85
CA LYS A 351 11.24 -35.09 -19.92
C LYS A 351 9.94 -35.86 -20.01
N GLN A 352 9.32 -36.20 -18.88
CA GLN A 352 8.02 -36.85 -18.85
C GLN A 352 6.90 -35.93 -19.37
N LEU A 353 6.95 -34.62 -19.10
CA LEU A 353 6.01 -33.68 -19.71
C LEU A 353 6.17 -33.65 -21.24
N LYS A 354 7.40 -33.68 -21.75
CA LYS A 354 7.70 -33.72 -23.19
C LYS A 354 7.07 -34.90 -23.91
N THR A 355 7.10 -36.10 -23.30
CA THR A 355 6.56 -37.32 -23.92
C THR A 355 5.03 -37.31 -24.02
N ASN A 356 4.37 -36.45 -23.24
CA ASN A 356 2.91 -36.33 -23.20
C ASN A 356 2.35 -35.21 -24.11
N LEU A 357 3.19 -34.56 -24.91
CA LEU A 357 2.79 -33.49 -25.84
C LEU A 357 2.12 -34.06 -27.11
N PHE A 358 1.05 -33.40 -27.58
CA PHE A 358 0.30 -33.80 -28.78
C PHE A 358 0.90 -33.22 -30.06
N ILE A 359 2.10 -33.68 -30.42
CA ILE A 359 2.91 -33.15 -31.54
C ILE A 359 2.99 -34.06 -32.76
N SER A 360 2.03 -34.98 -32.94
CA SER A 360 2.04 -35.89 -34.10
C SER A 360 1.41 -35.27 -35.36
N LYS A 361 1.64 -35.89 -36.53
CA LYS A 361 0.96 -35.52 -37.78
C LYS A 361 -0.57 -35.62 -37.66
N PHE A 362 -1.07 -36.58 -36.89
CA PHE A 362 -2.50 -36.73 -36.60
C PHE A 362 -3.03 -35.55 -35.77
N ASP A 363 -2.30 -35.16 -34.71
CA ASP A 363 -2.68 -34.03 -33.87
C ASP A 363 -2.74 -32.72 -34.65
N ARG A 364 -1.77 -32.51 -35.56
CA ARG A 364 -1.77 -31.34 -36.46
C ARG A 364 -3.06 -31.25 -37.30
N GLN A 365 -3.64 -32.37 -37.70
CA GLN A 365 -4.84 -32.41 -38.54
C GLN A 365 -6.13 -32.30 -37.73
N VAL A 366 -6.20 -32.96 -36.57
CA VAL A 366 -7.45 -33.11 -35.80
C VAL A 366 -7.57 -32.07 -34.67
N ARG A 367 -6.44 -31.60 -34.13
CA ARG A 367 -6.38 -30.73 -32.95
C ARG A 367 -5.33 -29.63 -33.15
N TYR A 368 -5.39 -28.93 -34.29
CA TYR A 368 -4.36 -27.99 -34.72
C TYR A 368 -3.96 -26.94 -33.66
N SER A 369 -4.94 -26.36 -32.95
CA SER A 369 -4.66 -25.40 -31.86
C SER A 369 -3.81 -26.01 -30.75
N LYS A 370 -4.17 -27.23 -30.29
CA LYS A 370 -3.43 -27.93 -29.25
C LYS A 370 -2.04 -28.36 -29.71
N PHE A 371 -1.93 -28.78 -30.98
CA PHE A 371 -0.64 -29.08 -31.62
C PHE A 371 0.28 -27.87 -31.63
N LEU A 372 -0.22 -26.67 -31.99
CA LEU A 372 0.57 -25.44 -31.98
C LEU A 372 1.05 -25.09 -30.57
N ASP A 373 0.14 -25.11 -29.58
CA ASP A 373 0.49 -24.83 -28.18
C ASP A 373 1.55 -25.80 -27.65
N ASP A 374 1.40 -27.10 -27.93
CA ASP A 374 2.34 -28.12 -27.48
C ASP A 374 3.67 -28.06 -28.26
N ASN A 375 3.68 -27.56 -29.50
CA ASN A 375 4.92 -27.33 -30.24
C ASN A 375 5.73 -26.17 -29.65
N HIS A 376 5.08 -25.07 -29.22
CA HIS A 376 5.77 -24.00 -28.48
C HIS A 376 6.30 -24.51 -27.12
N LYS A 377 5.50 -25.30 -26.39
CA LYS A 377 5.96 -25.92 -25.13
C LYS A 377 7.18 -26.80 -25.33
N LYS A 378 7.22 -27.53 -26.44
CA LYS A 378 8.36 -28.38 -26.79
C LYS A 378 9.64 -27.57 -26.94
N GLU A 379 9.60 -26.42 -27.61
CA GLU A 379 10.77 -25.54 -27.77
C GLU A 379 11.31 -25.06 -26.43
N ILE A 380 10.42 -24.62 -25.54
CA ILE A 380 10.77 -24.21 -24.17
C ILE A 380 11.38 -25.37 -23.39
N ILE A 381 10.77 -26.57 -23.46
CA ILE A 381 11.28 -27.76 -22.79
C ILE A 381 12.66 -28.17 -23.33
N ASP A 382 12.87 -28.07 -24.64
CA ASP A 382 14.14 -28.39 -25.27
C ASP A 382 15.24 -27.42 -24.82
N ASP A 383 14.93 -26.13 -24.66
CA ASP A 383 15.84 -25.12 -24.11
C ASP A 383 16.11 -25.33 -22.60
N ILE A 384 15.13 -25.81 -21.82
CA ILE A 384 15.35 -26.17 -20.40
C ILE A 384 16.29 -27.38 -20.26
N LEU A 385 16.20 -28.34 -21.19
CA LEU A 385 16.97 -29.59 -21.14
C LEU A 385 18.35 -29.50 -21.79
N SER A 386 18.62 -28.44 -22.58
CA SER A 386 19.94 -28.12 -23.13
C SER A 386 20.84 -27.51 -22.06
#